data_AF-A0A4Q6C967-F1
#
_entry.id   AF-A0A4Q6C967-F1
#
_cell.length_a   1.000
_cell.length_b   1.000
_cell.length_c   1.000
_cell.angle_alpha   90.00
_cell.angle_beta   90.00
_cell.angle_gamma   90.00
#
_symmetry.space_group_name_H-M   'P 1'
#
loop_
_entity.id
_entity.type
_entity.pdbx_description
1 polymer ?
#
loop_
_entity_poly.entity_id
_entity_poly.type
_entity_poly.pdbx_seq_one_letter_code
_entity_poly.pdbx_strand_id
1 'polypeptide(L)'
;MNAQKLSGLPPSIIVSSRDFDRLEQLLDSPALRRLPAAIALMEELKRATVLPPDEIPDGVVTMHSTVECDDELTGEHHRLTLVYPHEANVDSGHVSILSPVGTALLGLSIGQTIDWNAPGGRQLRLHVTRIRYQPEASGKFHR
;
A
#
# COMPACT_ATOMS: atom_id res chain seq x y z
N MET A 1 -12.58 -30.61 -1.26
CA MET A 1 -13.03 -29.83 -0.10
C MET A 1 -13.30 -28.41 -0.59
N ASN A 2 -14.52 -27.93 -0.36
CA ASN A 2 -15.07 -26.67 -0.90
C ASN A 2 -14.51 -25.44 -0.17
N ALA A 3 -14.24 -24.37 -0.93
CA ALA A 3 -14.46 -22.97 -0.53
C ALA A 3 -14.64 -22.17 -1.84
N GLN A 4 -15.88 -21.93 -2.24
CA GLN A 4 -16.64 -20.70 -2.00
C GLN A 4 -16.29 -19.58 -3.00
N LYS A 5 -17.33 -19.20 -3.75
CA LYS A 5 -17.44 -18.01 -4.59
C LYS A 5 -16.79 -16.81 -3.91
N LEU A 6 -15.69 -16.31 -4.45
CA LEU A 6 -15.17 -15.01 -4.06
C LEU A 6 -15.86 -13.96 -4.93
N SER A 7 -16.55 -13.04 -4.28
CA SER A 7 -17.03 -11.77 -4.84
C SER A 7 -16.02 -11.22 -5.84
N GLY A 8 -16.47 -10.66 -6.96
CA GLY A 8 -15.60 -10.02 -7.98
C GLY A 8 -14.83 -8.78 -7.51
N LEU A 9 -14.65 -8.62 -6.19
CA LEU A 9 -13.87 -7.56 -5.54
C LEU A 9 -12.55 -8.16 -5.05
N PRO A 10 -11.44 -7.41 -5.14
CA PRO A 10 -10.15 -7.85 -4.64
C PRO A 10 -10.20 -8.09 -3.12
N PRO A 11 -9.35 -9.00 -2.59
CA PRO A 11 -9.28 -9.28 -1.16
C PRO A 11 -9.07 -8.01 -0.34
N SER A 12 -9.63 -7.98 0.87
CA SER A 12 -9.51 -6.83 1.78
C SER A 12 -8.07 -6.59 2.19
N ILE A 13 -7.63 -5.33 2.16
CA ILE A 13 -6.33 -4.92 2.69
C ILE A 13 -6.31 -5.03 4.22
N ILE A 14 -5.12 -5.25 4.78
CA ILE A 14 -4.86 -5.18 6.23
C ILE A 14 -4.27 -3.80 6.53
N VAL A 15 -4.80 -3.11 7.54
CA VAL A 15 -4.32 -1.79 7.97
C VAL A 15 -4.29 -1.73 9.50
N SER A 16 -3.29 -1.06 10.06
CA SER A 16 -3.25 -0.80 11.49
C SER A 16 -4.39 0.15 11.88
N SER A 17 -4.98 0.01 13.07
CA SER A 17 -6.02 0.92 13.58
C SER A 17 -5.56 2.39 13.57
N ARG A 18 -4.28 2.63 13.83
CA ARG A 18 -3.67 3.96 13.77
C ARG A 18 -3.66 4.54 12.36
N ASP A 19 -3.21 3.77 11.38
CA ASP A 19 -3.16 4.25 10.00
C ASP A 19 -4.55 4.33 9.38
N PHE A 20 -5.49 3.48 9.82
CA PHE A 20 -6.90 3.61 9.45
C PHE A 20 -7.45 4.99 9.84
N ASP A 21 -7.32 5.39 11.11
CA ASP A 21 -7.80 6.69 11.59
C ASP A 21 -7.14 7.86 10.83
N ARG A 22 -5.82 7.77 10.59
CA ARG A 22 -5.06 8.80 9.88
C ARG A 22 -5.47 8.90 8.42
N LEU A 23 -5.65 7.77 7.74
CA LEU A 23 -6.07 7.72 6.35
C LEU A 23 -7.50 8.23 6.20
N GLU A 24 -8.43 7.85 7.09
CA GLU A 24 -9.80 8.39 7.06
C GLU A 24 -9.79 9.92 7.17
N GLN A 25 -9.10 10.47 8.16
CA GLN A 25 -8.98 11.93 8.34
C GLN A 25 -8.36 12.63 7.13
N LEU A 26 -7.31 12.04 6.55
CA LEU A 26 -6.66 12.55 5.35
C LEU A 26 -7.62 12.59 4.17
N LEU A 27 -8.34 11.49 3.94
CA LEU A 27 -9.23 11.30 2.81
C LEU A 27 -10.49 12.16 2.91
N ASP A 28 -10.97 12.46 4.12
CA ASP A 28 -12.10 13.36 4.35
C ASP A 28 -11.76 14.84 4.21
N SER A 29 -10.46 15.18 4.10
CA SER A 29 -10.03 16.57 3.96
C SER A 29 -10.62 17.24 2.70
N PRO A 30 -10.98 18.53 2.75
CA PRO A 30 -11.56 19.23 1.60
C PRO A 30 -10.69 19.19 0.33
N ALA A 31 -9.37 19.09 0.50
CA ALA A 31 -8.41 19.06 -0.60
C ALA A 31 -8.38 17.70 -1.34
N LEU A 32 -8.65 16.60 -0.63
CA LEU A 32 -8.46 15.24 -1.17
C LEU A 32 -9.77 14.51 -1.43
N ARG A 33 -10.84 14.76 -0.66
CA ARG A 33 -12.10 14.00 -0.70
C ARG A 33 -12.81 13.89 -2.05
N ARG A 34 -12.42 14.72 -3.04
CA ARG A 34 -12.97 14.72 -4.40
C ARG A 34 -12.07 14.03 -5.42
N LEU A 35 -10.85 13.66 -5.03
CA LEU A 35 -9.91 12.98 -5.92
C LEU A 35 -10.36 11.53 -6.15
N PRO A 36 -10.35 11.02 -7.39
CA PRO A 36 -10.74 9.64 -7.67
C PRO A 36 -9.94 8.61 -6.86
N ALA A 37 -8.63 8.84 -6.68
CA ALA A 37 -7.77 7.96 -5.87
C ALA A 37 -8.17 7.97 -4.38
N ALA A 38 -8.57 9.12 -3.85
CA ALA A 38 -9.01 9.24 -2.46
C ALA A 38 -10.35 8.50 -2.24
N ILE A 39 -11.30 8.66 -3.17
CA ILE A 39 -12.58 7.94 -3.15
C ILE A 39 -12.35 6.43 -3.21
N ALA A 40 -11.50 5.97 -4.14
CA ALA A 40 -11.18 4.56 -4.28
C ALA A 40 -10.55 4.01 -3.00
N LEU A 41 -9.55 4.69 -2.43
CA LEU A 41 -8.92 4.25 -1.19
C LEU A 41 -9.90 4.24 -0.01
N MET A 42 -10.82 5.20 0.07
CA MET A 42 -11.88 5.20 1.10
C MET A 42 -12.78 3.96 0.97
N GLU A 43 -13.16 3.56 -0.24
CA GLU A 43 -13.92 2.32 -0.46
C GLU A 43 -13.12 1.04 -0.13
N GLU A 44 -11.80 1.06 -0.30
CA GLU A 44 -10.90 0.00 0.18
C GLU A 44 -10.89 -0.07 1.71
N LEU A 45 -10.73 1.07 2.38
CA LEU A 45 -10.70 1.16 3.84
C LEU A 45 -12.01 0.68 4.49
N LYS A 46 -13.18 1.00 3.91
CA LYS A 46 -14.48 0.56 4.42
C LYS A 46 -14.64 -0.95 4.58
N ARG A 47 -13.84 -1.74 3.86
CA ARG A 47 -13.84 -3.21 3.94
C ARG A 47 -12.49 -3.79 4.38
N ALA A 48 -11.57 -2.94 4.85
CA ALA A 48 -10.26 -3.36 5.33
C ALA A 48 -10.39 -4.20 6.61
N THR A 49 -9.44 -5.12 6.80
CA THR A 49 -9.23 -5.76 8.10
C THR A 49 -8.36 -4.83 8.94
N VAL A 50 -8.97 -4.21 9.95
CA VAL A 50 -8.29 -3.29 10.86
C VAL A 50 -7.78 -4.05 12.07
N LEU A 51 -6.47 -4.00 12.32
CA LEU A 51 -5.83 -4.68 13.46
C LEU A 51 -5.12 -3.67 14.37
N PRO A 52 -4.97 -3.97 15.68
CA PRO A 52 -3.97 -3.30 16.52
C PRO A 52 -2.57 -3.36 15.88
N PRO A 53 -1.72 -2.32 16.00
CA PRO A 53 -0.40 -2.30 15.38
C PRO A 53 0.50 -3.49 15.79
N ASP A 54 0.35 -4.01 16.99
CA ASP A 54 1.08 -5.17 17.51
C ASP A 54 0.50 -6.53 17.05
N GLU A 55 -0.66 -6.53 16.39
CA GLU A 55 -1.28 -7.72 15.79
C GLU A 55 -1.14 -7.75 14.27
N ILE A 56 -0.54 -6.73 13.65
CA ILE A 56 -0.27 -6.72 12.21
C ILE A 56 0.75 -7.82 11.88
N PRO A 57 0.46 -8.71 10.92
CA PRO A 57 1.41 -9.73 10.51
C PRO A 57 2.68 -9.14 9.91
N ASP A 58 3.81 -9.76 10.25
CA ASP A 58 5.08 -9.49 9.58
C ASP A 58 4.98 -9.79 8.07
N GLY A 59 5.68 -9.01 7.26
CA GLY A 59 5.77 -9.26 5.83
C GLY A 59 4.55 -8.77 5.03
N VAL A 60 3.73 -7.92 5.63
CA VAL A 60 2.68 -7.14 4.97
C VAL A 60 3.12 -5.68 4.81
N VAL A 61 2.83 -5.09 3.66
CA VAL A 61 3.10 -3.67 3.40
C VAL A 61 2.06 -2.82 4.14
N THR A 62 2.52 -2.03 5.10
CA THR A 62 1.76 -1.01 5.83
C THR A 62 2.28 0.39 5.49
N MET A 63 1.67 1.43 6.04
CA MET A 63 2.20 2.79 5.89
C MET A 63 3.63 2.85 6.46
N HIS A 64 4.48 3.62 5.80
CA HIS A 64 5.91 3.73 6.08
C HIS A 64 6.73 2.44 5.93
N SER A 65 6.16 1.35 5.39
CA SER A 65 6.96 0.20 4.99
C SER A 65 7.87 0.53 3.82
N THR A 66 9.11 0.01 3.87
CA THR A 66 10.06 0.02 2.76
C THR A 66 10.11 -1.36 2.12
N VAL A 67 9.79 -1.42 0.84
CA VAL A 67 9.78 -2.64 0.02
C VAL A 67 10.89 -2.61 -1.01
N GLU A 68 11.40 -3.78 -1.34
CA GLU A 68 12.15 -4.04 -2.55
C GLU A 68 11.27 -4.84 -3.50
N CYS A 69 11.28 -4.41 -4.76
CA CYS A 69 10.53 -5.06 -5.81
C CYS A 69 11.33 -5.11 -7.10
N ASP A 70 11.08 -6.16 -7.87
CA ASP A 70 11.69 -6.36 -9.17
C ASP A 70 10.63 -6.08 -10.23
N ASP A 71 10.96 -5.26 -11.23
CA ASP A 71 10.13 -5.12 -12.41
C ASP A 71 10.34 -6.33 -13.32
N GLU A 72 9.38 -7.26 -13.35
CA GLU A 72 9.44 -8.48 -14.15
C GLU A 72 9.54 -8.21 -15.65
N LEU A 73 9.18 -7.00 -16.11
CA LEU A 73 9.24 -6.64 -17.53
C LEU A 73 10.64 -6.19 -17.98
N THR A 74 11.42 -5.58 -17.09
CA THR A 74 12.72 -4.97 -17.43
C THR A 74 13.90 -5.58 -16.67
N GLY A 75 13.64 -6.26 -15.56
CA GLY A 75 14.65 -6.71 -14.60
C GLY A 75 15.19 -5.59 -13.70
N GLU A 76 14.60 -4.38 -13.74
CA GLU A 76 15.00 -3.28 -12.85
C GLU A 76 14.64 -3.60 -11.39
N HIS A 77 15.56 -3.32 -10.47
CA HIS A 77 15.31 -3.40 -9.04
C HIS A 77 14.88 -2.03 -8.49
N HIS A 78 13.78 -2.00 -7.76
CA HIS A 78 13.23 -0.81 -7.15
C HIS A 78 13.20 -0.95 -5.62
N ARG A 79 13.45 0.16 -4.92
CA ARG A 79 13.22 0.30 -3.49
C ARG A 79 12.25 1.43 -3.26
N LEU A 80 11.08 1.10 -2.71
CA LEU A 80 9.97 2.05 -2.52
C LEU A 80 9.60 2.10 -1.05
N THR A 81 9.27 3.28 -0.55
CA THR A 81 8.66 3.46 0.77
C THR A 81 7.28 4.03 0.60
N LEU A 82 6.26 3.35 1.12
CA LEU A 82 4.88 3.81 1.09
C LEU A 82 4.68 4.92 2.13
N VAL A 83 4.25 6.11 1.72
CA VAL A 83 4.19 7.29 2.60
C VAL A 83 2.90 8.08 2.41
N TYR A 84 2.64 9.01 3.32
CA TYR A 84 1.53 9.95 3.19
C TYR A 84 1.82 11.00 2.10
N PRO A 85 0.80 11.66 1.50
CA PRO A 85 1.01 12.55 0.35
C PRO A 85 2.01 13.68 0.56
N HIS A 86 2.10 14.21 1.78
CA HIS A 86 3.01 15.31 2.12
C HIS A 86 4.48 14.88 2.27
N GLU A 87 4.75 13.57 2.32
CA GLU A 87 6.08 12.99 2.47
C GLU A 87 6.64 12.43 1.14
N ALA A 88 5.82 12.47 0.08
CA ALA A 88 6.13 11.87 -1.21
C ALA A 88 7.29 12.58 -1.90
N ASN A 89 8.25 11.80 -2.38
CA ASN A 89 9.45 12.28 -3.06
C ASN A 89 10.00 11.16 -3.94
N VAL A 90 9.93 11.35 -5.26
CA VAL A 90 10.36 10.35 -6.25
C VAL A 90 11.86 10.08 -6.15
N ASP A 91 12.67 11.11 -5.91
CA ASP A 91 14.13 11.00 -5.86
C ASP A 91 14.60 10.14 -4.67
N SER A 92 13.82 10.10 -3.59
CA SER A 92 14.10 9.25 -2.42
C SER A 92 13.30 7.94 -2.42
N GLY A 93 12.58 7.61 -3.50
CA GLY A 93 11.74 6.41 -3.58
C GLY A 93 10.52 6.45 -2.65
N HIS A 94 10.11 7.63 -2.18
CA HIS A 94 8.93 7.83 -1.34
C HIS A 94 7.68 7.96 -2.21
N VAL A 95 6.83 6.97 -2.11
CA VAL A 95 5.62 6.81 -2.92
C VAL A 95 4.40 7.17 -2.08
N SER A 96 3.64 8.18 -2.52
CA SER A 96 2.37 8.53 -1.91
C SER A 96 1.37 7.38 -1.97
N ILE A 97 0.66 7.12 -0.87
CA ILE A 97 -0.50 6.23 -0.83
C ILE A 97 -1.60 6.62 -1.83
N LEU A 98 -1.67 7.88 -2.27
CA LEU A 98 -2.63 8.34 -3.29
C LEU A 98 -2.12 8.23 -4.73
N SER A 99 -0.90 7.74 -4.93
CA SER A 99 -0.42 7.39 -6.27
C SER A 99 -0.96 6.01 -6.67
N PRO A 100 -1.09 5.71 -7.98
CA PRO A 100 -1.65 4.42 -8.40
C PRO A 100 -0.81 3.22 -7.92
N VAL A 101 0.51 3.37 -7.84
CA VAL A 101 1.38 2.35 -7.25
C VAL A 101 1.26 2.29 -5.73
N GLY A 102 1.13 3.42 -5.05
CA GLY A 102 0.95 3.45 -3.59
C GLY A 102 -0.32 2.75 -3.13
N THR A 103 -1.45 3.01 -3.77
CA THR A 103 -2.72 2.32 -3.46
C THR A 103 -2.62 0.81 -3.68
N ALA A 104 -1.87 0.38 -4.70
CA ALA A 104 -1.70 -1.04 -5.02
C ALA A 104 -0.71 -1.76 -4.09
N LEU A 105 0.25 -1.02 -3.50
CA LEU A 105 1.24 -1.57 -2.58
C LEU A 105 0.66 -1.89 -1.20
N LEU A 106 -0.28 -1.08 -0.70
CA LEU A 106 -0.85 -1.26 0.63
C LEU A 106 -1.51 -2.65 0.76
N GLY A 107 -1.11 -3.40 1.79
CA GLY A 107 -1.63 -4.74 2.07
C GLY A 107 -0.99 -5.87 1.26
N LEU A 108 -0.08 -5.58 0.33
CA LEU A 108 0.67 -6.65 -0.36
C LEU A 108 1.60 -7.38 0.60
N SER A 109 1.90 -8.63 0.26
CA SER A 109 2.89 -9.47 0.94
C SER A 109 4.06 -9.81 0.02
N ILE A 110 5.16 -10.28 0.61
CA ILE A 110 6.29 -10.84 -0.13
C ILE A 110 5.80 -11.95 -1.07
N GLY A 111 6.26 -11.92 -2.32
CA GLY A 111 5.88 -12.87 -3.37
C GLY A 111 4.66 -12.47 -4.20
N GLN A 112 3.97 -11.38 -3.85
CA GLN A 112 2.87 -10.85 -4.66
C GLN A 112 3.38 -9.86 -5.71
N THR A 113 2.62 -9.74 -6.80
CA THR A 113 2.95 -8.89 -7.94
C THR A 113 1.83 -7.90 -8.21
N ILE A 114 2.18 -6.69 -8.62
CA ILE A 114 1.23 -5.67 -9.11
C ILE A 114 1.58 -5.20 -10.51
N ASP A 115 0.55 -5.04 -11.34
CA ASP A 115 0.64 -4.37 -12.62
C ASP A 115 0.29 -2.89 -12.46
N TRP A 116 1.15 -2.00 -12.96
CA TRP A 116 0.96 -0.56 -12.84
C TRP A 116 1.44 0.21 -14.07
N ASN A 117 0.71 1.28 -14.42
CA ASN A 117 1.09 2.23 -15.46
C ASN A 117 1.85 3.42 -14.84
N ALA A 118 3.17 3.43 -15.01
CA ALA A 118 4.02 4.52 -14.56
C ALA A 118 3.77 5.82 -15.34
N PRO A 119 4.19 6.98 -14.81
CA PRO A 119 4.19 8.23 -15.56
C PRO A 119 4.88 8.08 -16.92
N GLY A 120 4.26 8.63 -17.97
CA GLY A 120 4.74 8.46 -19.35
C GLY A 120 4.23 7.21 -20.07
N GLY A 121 3.34 6.42 -19.44
CA GLY A 121 2.67 5.27 -20.07
C GLY A 121 3.50 3.98 -20.08
N ARG A 122 4.63 3.95 -19.37
CA ARG A 122 5.42 2.73 -19.17
C ARG A 122 4.65 1.76 -18.28
N GLN A 123 4.35 0.58 -18.81
CA GLN A 123 3.81 -0.52 -18.01
C GLN A 123 4.93 -1.13 -17.16
N LEU A 124 4.64 -1.39 -15.89
CA LEU A 124 5.52 -2.04 -14.92
C LEU A 124 4.80 -3.22 -14.31
N ARG A 125 5.56 -4.28 -14.02
CA ARG A 125 5.08 -5.42 -13.23
C ARG A 125 5.99 -5.62 -12.03
N LEU A 126 5.61 -5.05 -10.89
CA LEU A 126 6.45 -5.06 -9.70
C LEU A 126 6.14 -6.29 -8.85
N HIS A 127 7.12 -7.19 -8.72
CA HIS A 127 7.08 -8.32 -7.81
C HIS A 127 7.73 -7.95 -6.47
N VAL A 128 7.00 -8.07 -5.36
CA VAL A 128 7.54 -7.76 -4.02
C VAL A 128 8.49 -8.87 -3.59
N THR A 129 9.79 -8.63 -3.69
CA THR A 129 10.81 -9.61 -3.30
C THR A 129 11.12 -9.54 -1.81
N ARG A 130 10.97 -8.38 -1.19
CA ARG A 130 11.29 -8.20 0.23
C ARG A 130 10.59 -6.99 0.85
N ILE A 131 10.23 -7.11 2.12
CA ILE A 131 9.93 -5.96 2.98
C ILE A 131 11.14 -5.73 3.88
N ARG A 132 11.83 -4.59 3.66
CA ARG A 132 13.06 -4.22 4.39
C ARG A 132 12.77 -3.62 5.75
N TYR A 133 11.67 -2.88 5.83
CA TYR A 133 11.21 -2.24 7.03
C TYR A 133 9.69 -2.25 7.03
N GLN A 134 9.13 -2.61 8.17
CA GLN A 134 7.72 -2.51 8.51
C GLN A 134 7.67 -1.93 9.93
N PRO A 135 6.97 -0.81 10.17
CA PRO A 135 6.92 -0.19 11.48
C PRO A 135 6.49 -1.16 12.59
N GLU A 136 5.45 -1.94 12.34
CA GLU A 136 4.86 -2.87 13.29
C GLU A 136 5.83 -3.99 13.67
N ALA A 137 6.43 -4.66 12.69
CA ALA A 137 7.46 -5.69 12.91
C ALA A 137 8.72 -5.15 13.62
N SER A 138 8.95 -3.83 13.55
CA SER A 138 10.09 -3.17 14.21
C SER A 138 9.75 -2.59 15.59
N GLY A 139 8.53 -2.83 16.10
CA GLY A 139 8.04 -2.28 17.38
C GLY A 139 7.84 -0.76 17.36
N LYS A 140 7.65 -0.16 16.18
CA LYS A 140 7.46 1.29 15.98
C LYS A 140 6.00 1.63 15.71
N PHE A 141 5.13 1.31 16.67
CA PHE A 141 3.67 1.50 16.58
C PHE A 141 3.19 2.96 16.57
N HIS A 142 4.09 3.93 16.75
CA HIS A 142 3.76 5.35 16.85
C HIS A 142 4.24 6.21 15.70
N ARG A 143 4.95 5.63 14.71
CA ARG A 143 5.38 6.39 13.55
C ARG A 143 4.16 6.86 12.77
#